data_AF-A0AA93HG80-F1
#
_entry.id   AF-A0AA93HG80-F1
#
_cell.length_a   1.000
_cell.length_b   1.000
_cell.length_c   1.000
_cell.angle_alpha   90.00
_cell.angle_beta   90.00
_cell.angle_gamma   90.00
#
_symmetry.space_group_name_H-M   'P 1'
#
loop_
_entity.id
_entity.type
_entity.pdbx_description
1 polymer ?
#
loop_
_entity_poly.entity_id
_entity_poly.type
_entity_poly.pdbx_seq_one_letter_code
_entity_poly.pdbx_strand_id
1 'polypeptide(L)'
;MIAYRHRTAGAAMALIGAMALASCSGSERSAEYFASHEAEAKEVVANCSAGVSRGAECDNAARGLQQANGARAYKKSDYPTSGGKSF
;
A
#
# COMPACT_ATOMS: atom_id res chain seq x y z
N MET A 1 40.21 35.60 31.05
CA MET A 1 40.50 34.64 29.98
C MET A 1 39.30 33.71 29.86
N ILE A 2 38.46 33.89 28.84
CA ILE A 2 37.38 32.97 28.51
C ILE A 2 37.55 32.66 27.02
N ALA A 3 38.08 31.47 26.74
CA ALA A 3 38.25 30.94 25.41
C ALA A 3 37.04 30.06 25.08
N TYR A 4 36.05 30.61 24.38
CA TYR A 4 35.05 29.81 23.69
C TYR A 4 35.21 30.02 22.19
N ARG A 5 36.04 29.15 21.59
CA ARG A 5 36.24 29.06 20.15
C ARG A 5 34.96 28.46 19.56
N HIS A 6 34.08 29.29 19.03
CA HIS A 6 32.99 28.85 18.17
C HIS A 6 33.57 28.28 16.87
N ARG A 7 33.93 26.99 16.88
CA ARG A 7 34.23 26.19 15.68
C ARG A 7 33.22 25.05 15.58
N THR A 8 31.95 25.40 15.59
CA THR A 8 30.82 24.50 15.32
C THR A 8 29.96 25.11 14.21
N ALA A 9 30.60 25.53 13.13
CA ALA A 9 29.94 25.68 11.83
C ALA A 9 30.32 24.42 11.03
N GLY A 10 29.39 23.48 10.92
CA GLY A 10 29.60 22.28 10.10
C GLY A 10 29.35 20.95 10.82
N ALA A 11 28.20 20.79 11.47
CA ALA A 11 27.59 19.47 11.66
C ALA A 11 26.06 19.58 11.76
N ALA A 12 25.49 20.63 11.15
CA ALA A 12 24.06 20.70 10.92
C ALA A 12 23.75 19.79 9.73
N MET A 13 23.12 18.67 10.03
CA MET A 13 22.09 18.08 9.16
C MET A 13 22.57 17.49 7.83
N ALA A 14 23.23 16.32 7.90
CA ALA A 14 23.45 15.46 6.73
C ALA A 14 22.76 14.09 6.89
N LEU A 15 21.48 14.10 7.26
CA LEU A 15 20.61 12.91 7.23
C LEU A 15 19.34 13.18 6.41
N ILE A 16 19.51 13.68 5.18
CA ILE A 16 18.44 13.71 4.18
C ILE A 16 19.07 13.26 2.85
N GLY A 17 19.23 11.95 2.67
CA GLY A 17 19.88 11.39 1.50
C GLY A 17 19.46 9.96 1.17
N ALA A 18 18.32 9.50 1.68
CA ALA A 18 17.74 8.22 1.30
C ALA A 18 16.23 8.41 1.22
N MET A 19 15.69 8.53 0.00
CA MET A 19 14.30 8.22 -0.40
C MET A 19 13.94 8.94 -1.72
N ALA A 20 14.74 8.75 -2.78
CA ALA A 20 14.31 9.18 -4.12
C ALA A 20 14.84 8.27 -5.24
N LEU A 21 15.07 6.99 -4.96
CA LEU A 21 14.89 5.99 -6.02
C LEU A 21 13.40 5.71 -6.12
N ALA A 22 12.64 6.70 -6.59
CA ALA A 22 11.35 6.41 -7.20
C ALA A 22 11.68 5.46 -8.35
N SER A 23 11.39 4.19 -8.08
CA SER A 23 11.48 3.07 -9.00
C SER A 23 11.14 3.53 -10.39
N CYS A 24 11.98 3.17 -11.37
CA CYS A 24 11.59 3.14 -12.78
C CYS A 24 10.19 2.50 -12.82
N SER A 25 9.16 3.33 -13.00
CA SER A 25 7.77 2.96 -12.75
C SER A 25 7.34 1.95 -13.79
N GLY A 26 7.70 0.68 -13.59
CA GLY A 26 7.10 -0.43 -14.29
C GLY A 26 5.60 -0.28 -14.14
N SER A 27 4.87 -0.30 -15.25
CA SER A 27 3.42 -0.02 -15.33
C SER A 27 2.70 -0.26 -14.02
N GLU A 28 2.13 0.82 -13.49
CA GLU A 28 1.18 0.78 -12.39
C GLU A 28 0.23 -0.40 -12.57
N ARG A 29 0.17 -1.29 -11.58
CA ARG A 29 -0.62 -2.50 -11.71
C ARG A 29 -2.10 -2.15 -11.66
N SER A 30 -2.88 -2.75 -12.54
CA SER A 30 -4.32 -2.49 -12.65
C SER A 30 -5.09 -3.07 -11.47
N ALA A 31 -6.32 -2.59 -11.26
CA ALA A 31 -7.19 -3.11 -10.20
C ALA A 31 -7.50 -4.61 -10.38
N GLU A 32 -7.59 -5.10 -11.62
CA GLU A 32 -7.87 -6.51 -11.93
C GLU A 32 -6.73 -7.43 -11.48
N TYR A 33 -5.48 -6.95 -11.55
CA TYR A 33 -4.32 -7.65 -11.01
C TYR A 33 -4.49 -7.81 -9.50
N PHE A 34 -4.71 -6.71 -8.79
CA PHE A 34 -4.89 -6.73 -7.33
C PHE A 34 -6.13 -7.51 -6.87
N ALA A 35 -7.19 -7.58 -7.68
CA ALA A 35 -8.35 -8.42 -7.39
C ALA A 35 -7.99 -9.92 -7.37
N SER A 36 -6.98 -10.34 -8.14
CA SER A 36 -6.45 -11.70 -8.14
C SER A 36 -5.30 -11.90 -7.12
N HIS A 37 -4.70 -10.80 -6.65
CA HIS A 37 -3.54 -10.74 -5.77
C HIS A 37 -3.85 -9.96 -4.48
N GLU A 38 -4.85 -10.42 -3.70
CA GLU A 38 -5.36 -9.70 -2.53
C GLU A 38 -4.32 -9.43 -1.43
N ALA A 39 -3.37 -10.36 -1.22
CA ALA A 39 -2.34 -10.19 -0.19
C ALA A 39 -1.44 -8.99 -0.52
N GLU A 40 -0.96 -8.94 -1.76
CA GLU A 40 -0.13 -7.86 -2.27
C GLU A 40 -0.91 -6.53 -2.29
N ALA A 41 -2.19 -6.57 -2.66
CA ALA A 41 -3.05 -5.38 -2.62
C ALA A 41 -3.16 -4.79 -1.20
N LYS A 42 -3.21 -5.62 -0.16
CA LYS A 42 -3.21 -5.15 1.25
C LYS A 42 -1.88 -4.50 1.62
N GLU A 43 -0.77 -5.08 1.21
CA GLU A 43 0.57 -4.52 1.45
C GLU A 43 0.74 -3.17 0.76
N VAL A 44 0.29 -3.05 -0.49
CA VAL A 44 0.32 -1.79 -1.23
C VAL A 44 -0.54 -0.72 -0.55
N VAL A 45 -1.78 -1.04 -0.14
CA VAL A 45 -2.65 -0.08 0.58
C VAL A 45 -2.04 0.34 1.93
N ALA A 46 -1.38 -0.57 2.65
CA ALA A 46 -0.66 -0.24 3.88
C ALA A 46 0.51 0.72 3.61
N ASN A 47 1.29 0.47 2.55
CA ASN A 47 2.37 1.35 2.11
C ASN A 47 1.86 2.73 1.65
N CYS A 48 0.68 2.77 1.02
CA CYS A 48 0.01 4.03 0.66
C CYS A 48 -0.38 4.85 1.90
N SER A 49 -0.91 4.18 2.93
CA SER A 49 -1.26 4.82 4.21
C SER A 49 -0.03 5.35 4.96
N ALA A 50 1.11 4.65 4.83
CA ALA A 50 2.40 5.08 5.37
C ALA A 50 3.10 6.16 4.52
N GLY A 51 2.53 6.52 3.35
CA GLY A 51 3.12 7.49 2.42
C GLY A 51 4.37 6.99 1.68
N VAL A 52 4.62 5.67 1.70
CA VAL A 52 5.73 5.00 1.02
C VAL A 52 5.43 4.80 -0.47
N SER A 53 4.19 4.44 -0.80
CA SER A 53 3.67 4.36 -2.17
C SER A 53 2.65 5.47 -2.41
N ARG A 54 2.60 6.04 -3.61
CA ARG A 54 1.63 7.08 -4.00
C ARG A 54 1.26 6.93 -5.48
N GLY A 55 0.11 7.50 -5.86
CA GLY A 55 -0.35 7.52 -7.24
C GLY A 55 -1.38 6.43 -7.54
N ALA A 56 -1.64 6.22 -8.82
CA ALA A 56 -2.73 5.37 -9.30
C ALA A 56 -2.65 3.91 -8.83
N GLU A 57 -1.46 3.42 -8.48
CA GLU A 57 -1.29 2.09 -7.88
C GLU A 57 -2.02 1.94 -6.53
N CYS A 58 -2.09 3.01 -5.72
CA CYS A 58 -2.85 3.01 -4.47
C CYS A 58 -4.36 2.87 -4.72
N ASP A 59 -4.87 3.61 -5.69
CA ASP A 59 -6.28 3.56 -6.07
C ASP A 59 -6.65 2.21 -6.70
N ASN A 60 -5.76 1.68 -7.55
CA ASN A 60 -5.94 0.38 -8.19
C ASN A 60 -5.91 -0.76 -7.17
N ALA A 61 -5.00 -0.74 -6.18
CA ALA A 61 -4.95 -1.73 -5.12
C ALA A 61 -6.22 -1.72 -4.25
N ALA A 62 -6.69 -0.52 -3.86
CA ALA A 62 -7.92 -0.37 -3.11
C ALA A 62 -9.14 -0.90 -3.89
N ARG A 63 -9.26 -0.55 -5.17
CA ARG A 63 -10.32 -1.06 -6.05
C ARG A 63 -10.23 -2.57 -6.26
N GLY A 64 -9.04 -3.13 -6.38
CA GLY A 64 -8.82 -4.58 -6.48
C GLY A 64 -9.36 -5.32 -5.27
N LEU A 65 -9.09 -4.82 -4.05
CA LEU A 65 -9.66 -5.39 -2.83
C LEU A 65 -11.19 -5.32 -2.79
N GLN A 66 -11.78 -4.20 -3.24
CA GLN A 66 -13.23 -4.08 -3.32
C GLN A 66 -13.83 -5.11 -4.29
N GLN A 67 -13.21 -5.31 -5.45
CA GLN A 67 -13.65 -6.29 -6.44
C GLN A 67 -13.55 -7.73 -5.91
N ALA A 68 -12.43 -8.09 -5.26
CA ALA A 68 -12.25 -9.42 -4.68
C ALA A 68 -13.29 -9.72 -3.59
N ASN A 69 -13.51 -8.75 -2.69
CA ASN A 69 -14.55 -8.86 -1.66
C ASN A 69 -15.96 -8.99 -2.25
N GLY A 70 -16.27 -8.20 -3.29
CA GLY A 70 -17.54 -8.27 -4.00
C GLY A 70 -17.76 -9.64 -4.66
N ALA A 71 -16.74 -10.18 -5.34
CA ALA A 71 -16.79 -11.51 -5.95
C ALA A 71 -16.97 -12.62 -4.90
N ARG A 72 -16.31 -12.51 -3.74
CA ARG A 72 -16.48 -13.46 -2.63
C ARG A 72 -17.87 -13.37 -2.01
N ALA A 73 -18.41 -12.17 -1.83
CA ALA A 73 -19.77 -11.95 -1.35
C ALA A 73 -20.81 -12.53 -2.31
N TYR A 74 -20.63 -12.29 -3.62
CA TYR A 74 -21.49 -12.86 -4.66
C TYR A 74 -21.46 -14.39 -4.65
N LYS A 75 -20.27 -15.01 -4.62
CA LYS A 75 -20.13 -16.47 -4.52
C LYS A 75 -20.79 -17.02 -3.26
N LYS A 76 -20.70 -16.31 -2.12
CA LYS A 76 -21.36 -16.72 -0.88
C LYS A 76 -22.89 -16.66 -0.99
N SER A 77 -23.45 -15.64 -1.64
CA SER A 77 -24.90 -15.55 -1.86
C SER A 77 -25.41 -16.58 -2.87
N ASP A 78 -24.59 -16.90 -3.87
CA ASP A 78 -24.91 -17.86 -4.94
C ASP A 78 -24.69 -19.32 -4.53
N TYR A 79 -23.91 -19.58 -3.47
CA TYR A 79 -23.81 -20.89 -2.84
C TYR A 79 -24.91 -20.99 -1.77
N PRO A 80 -26.16 -21.41 -2.10
CA PRO A 80 -27.14 -21.66 -1.07
C PRO A 80 -26.53 -22.73 -0.17
N THR A 81 -26.45 -22.44 1.12
CA THR A 81 -26.18 -23.45 2.14
C THR A 81 -27.33 -24.46 2.08
N SER A 82 -27.25 -25.42 1.18
CA SER A 82 -28.04 -26.64 1.11
C SER A 82 -27.67 -27.51 2.32
N GLY A 83 -28.10 -27.05 3.49
CA GLY A 83 -27.83 -27.70 4.78
C GLY A 83 -28.83 -27.37 5.88
N GLY A 84 -29.77 -26.44 5.66
CA GLY A 84 -30.90 -26.23 6.54
C GLY A 84 -31.99 -27.25 6.26
N LYS A 85 -32.00 -28.33 7.04
CA LYS A 85 -33.05 -29.35 7.04
C LYS A 85 -34.37 -28.64 7.36
N SER A 86 -35.34 -28.69 6.45
CA SER A 86 -36.73 -28.41 6.78
C SER A 86 -37.16 -29.45 7.82
N PHE A 87 -37.31 -29.02 9.07
CA PHE A 87 -38.04 -29.75 10.10
C PHE A 87 -39.46 -29.21 10.18
#